data_AF-A0A9N9BYB8-F1
#
_entry.id   AF-A0A9N9BYB8-F1
#
_cell.length_a   1.000
_cell.length_b   1.000
_cell.length_c   1.000
_cell.angle_alpha   90.00
_cell.angle_beta   90.00
_cell.angle_gamma   90.00
#
_symmetry.space_group_name_H-M   'P 1'
#
loop_
_entity.id
_entity.type
_entity.pdbx_description
1 polymer ?
#
loop_
_entity_poly.entity_id
_entity_poly.type
_entity_poly.pdbx_seq_one_letter_code
_entity_poly.pdbx_strand_id
1 'polypeptide(L)'
;MSEYSGFPSIRDTLKTIFSKASDEEISKYERQLEKVKILDPVVIINPNPDWIHQHGLLAYHTVMDKFATEGLHNNRRDENSRCIFHFTSVTEMYTVRDKIHDDFPNAFMHSRSIQALIPNAQLHPIGTAWILMNVEDLEELKCDFGKDNNFFLRTVEKNSSYIN
;
A
#
# COMPACT_ATOMS: atom_id res chain seq x y z
N MET A 1 -12.91 -7.88 29.69
CA MET A 1 -11.79 -7.66 28.75
C MET A 1 -12.38 -7.00 27.53
N SER A 2 -11.80 -5.88 27.07
CA SER A 2 -12.23 -5.26 25.82
C SER A 2 -12.03 -6.24 24.66
N GLU A 3 -12.96 -6.25 23.69
CA GLU A 3 -12.84 -7.04 22.46
C GLU A 3 -11.60 -6.67 21.63
N TYR A 4 -10.99 -5.51 21.93
CA TYR A 4 -9.84 -4.95 21.20
C TYR A 4 -8.50 -5.06 21.95
N SER A 5 -8.45 -5.79 23.07
CA SER A 5 -7.22 -5.93 23.87
C SER A 5 -6.07 -6.62 23.12
N GLY A 6 -6.37 -7.37 22.06
CA GLY A 6 -5.38 -8.08 21.24
C GLY A 6 -4.73 -7.25 20.14
N PHE A 7 -5.23 -6.04 19.84
CA PHE A 7 -4.65 -5.19 18.81
C PHE A 7 -3.42 -4.44 19.36
N PRO A 8 -2.33 -4.34 18.58
CA PRO A 8 -1.16 -3.57 18.96
C PRO A 8 -1.41 -2.06 18.86
N SER A 9 -0.51 -1.30 19.49
CA SER A 9 -0.43 0.15 19.32
C SER A 9 -0.02 0.53 17.88
N ILE A 10 -0.28 1.78 17.49
CA ILE A 10 0.24 2.34 16.22
C ILE A 10 1.76 2.17 16.15
N ARG A 11 2.48 2.47 17.23
CA ARG A 11 3.94 2.41 17.26
C ARG A 11 4.48 1.01 17.05
N ASP A 12 3.92 0.01 17.73
CA ASP A 12 4.36 -1.39 17.59
C ASP A 12 4.04 -1.93 16.19
N THR A 13 2.91 -1.51 15.63
CA THR A 13 2.53 -1.82 14.25
C THR A 13 3.54 -1.23 13.26
N LEU A 14 3.88 0.05 13.41
CA LEU A 14 4.88 0.70 12.56
C LEU A 14 6.26 0.07 12.69
N LYS A 15 6.69 -0.33 13.89
CA LYS A 15 7.95 -1.06 14.08
C LYS A 15 7.95 -2.45 13.45
N THR A 16 6.79 -3.08 13.35
CA THR A 16 6.63 -4.36 12.64
C THR A 16 6.76 -4.16 11.13
N ILE A 17 6.08 -3.15 10.58
CA ILE A 17 6.07 -2.88 9.14
C ILE A 17 7.41 -2.30 8.67
N PHE A 18 7.92 -1.29 9.38
CA PHE A 18 9.16 -0.57 9.08
C PHE A 18 10.28 -0.98 10.05
N SER A 19 10.62 -2.28 10.09
CA SER A 19 11.60 -2.84 11.02
C SER A 19 13.02 -2.25 10.96
N LYS A 20 13.33 -1.44 9.94
CA LYS A 20 14.61 -0.76 9.74
C LYS A 20 14.54 0.77 9.89
N ALA A 21 13.35 1.34 10.14
CA ALA A 21 13.19 2.77 10.30
C ALA A 21 13.71 3.24 11.67
N SER A 22 14.18 4.49 11.73
CA SER A 22 14.60 5.10 12.99
C SER A 22 13.40 5.43 13.88
N ASP A 23 13.63 5.61 15.19
CA ASP A 23 12.55 6.02 16.10
C ASP A 23 11.97 7.41 15.72
N GLU A 24 12.76 8.30 15.10
CA GLU A 24 12.28 9.58 14.56
C GLU A 24 11.33 9.37 13.37
N GLU A 25 11.68 8.48 12.44
CA GLU A 25 10.80 8.13 11.31
C GLU A 25 9.51 7.50 11.81
N ILE A 26 9.60 6.55 12.73
CA ILE A 26 8.44 5.92 13.38
C ILE A 26 7.55 6.97 14.05
N SER A 27 8.13 7.93 14.78
CA SER A 27 7.36 9.00 15.44
C SER A 27 6.68 9.93 14.44
N LYS A 28 7.28 10.17 13.27
CA LYS A 28 6.65 10.94 12.18
C LYS A 28 5.44 10.19 11.62
N TYR A 29 5.61 8.89 11.33
CA TYR A 29 4.56 8.03 10.81
C TYR A 29 3.42 7.83 11.81
N GLU A 30 3.74 7.70 13.09
CA GLU A 30 2.78 7.59 14.18
C GLU A 30 1.85 8.81 14.21
N ARG A 31 2.41 10.02 14.19
CA ARG A 31 1.62 11.27 14.12
C ARG A 31 0.76 11.39 12.87
N GLN A 32 1.18 10.79 11.75
CA GLN A 32 0.37 10.76 10.53
C GLN A 32 -0.84 9.83 10.73
N LEU A 33 -0.64 8.67 11.34
CA LEU A 33 -1.70 7.67 11.59
C LEU A 33 -2.66 8.08 12.70
N GLU A 34 -2.22 8.84 13.71
CA GLU A 34 -3.10 9.39 14.76
C GLU A 34 -4.21 10.31 14.22
N LYS A 35 -4.00 10.91 13.05
CA LYS A 35 -4.99 11.78 12.39
C LYS A 35 -6.00 11.00 11.55
N VAL A 36 -5.72 9.73 11.26
CA VAL A 36 -6.58 8.88 10.42
C VAL A 36 -7.81 8.50 11.23
N LYS A 37 -8.99 8.67 10.64
CA LYS A 37 -10.25 8.32 11.30
C LYS A 37 -10.31 6.81 11.55
N ILE A 38 -11.01 6.43 12.61
CA ILE A 38 -11.28 5.03 12.92
C ILE A 38 -11.95 4.36 11.71
N LEU A 39 -11.48 3.16 11.36
CA LEU A 39 -11.90 2.34 10.20
C LEU A 39 -11.61 2.92 8.80
N ASP A 40 -11.00 4.10 8.67
CA ASP A 40 -10.47 4.55 7.38
C ASP A 40 -9.24 3.68 7.01
N PRO A 41 -9.19 3.10 5.80
CA PRO A 41 -8.06 2.26 5.42
C PRO A 41 -6.82 3.09 5.08
N VAL A 42 -5.68 2.57 5.51
CA VAL A 42 -4.36 3.08 5.18
C VAL A 42 -3.59 1.99 4.43
N VAL A 43 -3.00 2.35 3.30
CA VAL A 43 -2.02 1.50 2.62
C VAL A 43 -0.63 1.96 2.99
N ILE A 44 0.17 1.04 3.53
CA ILE A 44 1.58 1.25 3.80
C ILE A 44 2.39 0.44 2.78
N ILE A 45 3.23 1.12 1.99
CA ILE A 45 4.06 0.50 0.95
C ILE A 45 5.51 0.47 1.43
N ASN A 46 6.04 -0.74 1.65
CA ASN A 46 7.47 -0.95 1.80
C ASN A 46 8.12 -1.07 0.42
N PRO A 47 9.13 -0.23 0.09
CA PRO A 47 9.78 -0.26 -1.21
C PRO A 47 10.45 -1.60 -1.48
N ASN A 48 10.41 -2.04 -2.73
CA ASN A 48 11.21 -3.18 -3.19
C ASN A 48 12.53 -2.68 -3.82
N PRO A 49 13.69 -2.93 -3.17
CA PRO A 49 14.99 -2.48 -3.68
C PRO A 49 15.33 -3.04 -5.06
N ASP A 50 14.91 -4.27 -5.38
CA ASP A 50 15.19 -4.89 -6.68
C ASP A 50 14.43 -4.17 -7.80
N TRP A 51 13.18 -3.79 -7.53
CA TRP A 51 12.38 -3.00 -8.46
C TRP A 51 12.98 -1.61 -8.66
N ILE A 52 13.42 -0.96 -7.58
CA ILE A 52 14.10 0.35 -7.66
C ILE A 52 15.42 0.24 -8.41
N HIS A 53 16.18 -0.83 -8.22
CA HIS A 53 17.42 -1.07 -8.98
C HIS A 53 17.14 -1.23 -10.47
N GLN A 54 16.06 -1.90 -10.84
CA GLN A 54 15.66 -2.14 -12.23
C GLN A 54 15.08 -0.91 -12.93
N HIS A 55 14.25 -0.11 -12.25
CA HIS A 55 13.48 0.98 -12.85
C HIS A 55 13.96 2.39 -12.46
N GLY A 56 14.77 2.49 -11.41
CA GLY A 56 15.30 3.73 -10.86
C GLY A 56 14.40 4.38 -9.80
N LEU A 57 15.03 5.16 -8.91
CA LEU A 57 14.36 5.86 -7.82
C LEU A 57 13.34 6.91 -8.32
N LEU A 58 13.63 7.57 -9.45
CA LEU A 58 12.71 8.54 -10.03
C LEU A 58 11.40 7.89 -10.50
N ALA A 59 11.48 6.69 -11.10
CA ALA A 59 10.30 5.94 -11.48
C ALA A 59 9.48 5.52 -10.24
N TYR A 60 10.16 5.09 -9.18
CA TYR A 60 9.51 4.77 -7.90
C TYR A 60 8.76 5.98 -7.34
N HIS A 61 9.41 7.15 -7.24
CA HIS A 61 8.77 8.38 -6.77
C HIS A 61 7.59 8.78 -7.63
N THR A 62 7.66 8.61 -8.95
CA THR A 62 6.55 8.92 -9.86
C THR A 62 5.31 8.09 -9.54
N VAL A 63 5.48 6.78 -9.30
CA VAL A 63 4.35 5.89 -8.93
C VAL A 63 3.80 6.23 -7.55
N MET A 64 4.67 6.47 -6.55
CA MET A 64 4.23 6.88 -5.21
C MET A 64 3.51 8.24 -5.20
N ASP A 65 4.01 9.19 -5.99
CA ASP A 65 3.39 10.51 -6.13
C ASP A 65 2.03 10.41 -6.84
N LYS A 66 1.88 9.47 -7.77
CA LYS A 66 0.57 9.16 -8.36
C LYS A 66 -0.37 8.53 -7.32
N PHE A 67 0.06 7.53 -6.54
CA PHE A 67 -0.74 7.01 -5.42
C PHE A 67 -1.20 8.13 -4.49
N ALA A 68 -0.30 9.07 -4.19
CA ALA A 68 -0.58 10.17 -3.29
C ALA A 68 -1.65 11.15 -3.82
N THR A 69 -1.76 11.32 -5.14
CA THR A 69 -2.51 12.42 -5.77
C THR A 69 -3.70 11.97 -6.61
N GLU A 70 -3.79 10.69 -6.97
CA GLU A 70 -4.83 10.18 -7.88
C GLU A 70 -6.24 10.55 -7.41
N GLY A 71 -7.05 11.16 -8.29
CA GLY A 71 -8.41 11.59 -7.97
C GLY A 71 -8.53 12.77 -6.99
N LEU A 72 -7.44 13.37 -6.52
CA LEU A 72 -7.44 14.50 -5.60
C LEU A 72 -7.20 15.83 -6.33
N HIS A 73 -7.82 16.90 -5.83
CA HIS A 73 -7.63 18.26 -6.34
C HIS A 73 -6.70 19.04 -5.41
N ASN A 74 -5.47 19.32 -5.86
CA ASN A 74 -4.45 20.06 -5.09
C ASN A 74 -4.20 19.50 -3.67
N ASN A 75 -4.36 18.20 -3.48
CA ASN A 75 -4.18 17.55 -2.19
C ASN A 75 -3.41 16.23 -2.34
N ARG A 76 -2.88 15.72 -1.23
CA ARG A 76 -2.17 14.45 -1.15
C ARG A 76 -2.61 13.67 0.07
N ARG A 77 -2.69 12.35 -0.07
CA ARG A 77 -3.09 11.43 1.01
C ARG A 77 -1.93 10.91 1.88
N ASP A 78 -0.70 11.35 1.60
CA ASP A 78 0.52 10.74 2.14
C ASP A 78 1.38 11.63 3.04
N GLU A 79 0.98 12.89 3.26
CA GLU A 79 1.81 13.90 3.94
C GLU A 79 3.26 13.98 3.39
N ASN A 80 3.44 13.73 2.08
CA ASN A 80 4.73 13.62 1.39
C ASN A 80 5.65 12.50 1.92
N SER A 81 5.11 11.49 2.62
CA SER A 81 5.87 10.32 3.06
C SER A 81 6.27 9.40 1.92
N ARG A 82 5.48 9.33 0.83
CA ARG A 82 5.62 8.36 -0.26
C ARG A 82 5.61 6.89 0.19
N CYS A 83 5.06 6.61 1.37
CA CYS A 83 4.97 5.25 1.90
C CYS A 83 3.69 4.97 2.69
N ILE A 84 3.02 5.98 3.24
CA ILE A 84 1.77 5.83 4.01
C ILE A 84 0.67 6.61 3.31
N PHE A 85 -0.38 5.95 2.85
CA PHE A 85 -1.45 6.53 2.04
C PHE A 85 -2.80 6.32 2.70
N HIS A 86 -3.48 7.40 3.07
CA HIS A 86 -4.81 7.38 3.69
C HIS A 86 -5.93 7.38 2.64
N PHE A 87 -6.99 6.61 2.88
CA PHE A 87 -8.19 6.57 2.05
C PHE A 87 -9.44 6.68 2.93
N THR A 88 -10.51 7.22 2.36
CA THR A 88 -11.81 7.36 3.07
C THR A 88 -12.66 6.10 3.00
N SER A 89 -12.29 5.14 2.16
CA SER A 89 -12.96 3.84 2.05
C SER A 89 -12.09 2.81 1.35
N VAL A 90 -12.39 1.53 1.57
CA VAL A 90 -11.74 0.42 0.87
C VAL A 90 -12.00 0.48 -0.64
N THR A 91 -13.18 0.94 -1.04
CA THR A 91 -13.55 1.15 -2.45
C THR A 91 -12.64 2.19 -3.11
N GLU A 92 -12.39 3.33 -2.45
CA GLU A 92 -11.47 4.36 -2.95
C GLU A 92 -10.06 3.79 -3.08
N MET A 93 -9.58 3.07 -2.06
CA MET A 93 -8.27 2.44 -2.03
C MET A 93 -8.03 1.52 -3.23
N TYR A 94 -8.95 0.59 -3.49
CA TYR A 94 -8.82 -0.32 -4.63
C TYR A 94 -9.06 0.37 -5.98
N THR A 95 -9.93 1.39 -6.05
CA THR A 95 -10.09 2.21 -7.26
C THR A 95 -8.79 2.91 -7.64
N VAL A 96 -8.09 3.50 -6.66
CA VAL A 96 -6.78 4.12 -6.89
C VAL A 96 -5.76 3.07 -7.32
N ARG A 97 -5.67 1.94 -6.60
CA ARG A 97 -4.77 0.83 -6.98
C ARG A 97 -4.97 0.41 -8.44
N ASP A 98 -6.20 0.24 -8.89
CA ASP A 98 -6.51 -0.20 -10.25
C ASP A 98 -6.12 0.88 -11.28
N LYS A 99 -6.31 2.17 -10.96
CA LYS A 99 -5.78 3.27 -11.79
C LYS A 99 -4.27 3.29 -11.87
N ILE A 100 -3.56 3.02 -10.77
CA ILE A 100 -2.11 2.90 -10.80
C ILE A 100 -1.69 1.69 -11.64
N HIS A 101 -2.41 0.57 -11.57
CA HIS A 101 -2.14 -0.59 -12.40
C HIS A 101 -2.27 -0.28 -13.90
N ASP A 102 -3.29 0.48 -14.29
CA ASP A 102 -3.51 0.89 -15.68
C ASP A 102 -2.40 1.83 -16.17
N ASP A 103 -2.02 2.82 -15.36
CA ASP A 103 -1.03 3.84 -15.74
C ASP A 103 0.43 3.33 -15.62
N PHE A 104 0.69 2.41 -14.68
CA PHE A 104 2.03 1.90 -14.33
C PHE A 104 2.03 0.36 -14.22
N PRO A 105 1.79 -0.38 -15.32
CA PRO A 105 1.67 -1.83 -15.27
C PRO A 105 2.95 -2.55 -14.81
N ASN A 106 4.12 -1.91 -14.96
CA ASN A 106 5.41 -2.44 -14.48
C ASN A 106 5.57 -2.36 -12.95
N ALA A 107 4.74 -1.59 -12.24
CA ALA A 107 4.72 -1.56 -10.78
C ALA A 107 4.09 -2.83 -10.16
N PHE A 108 3.40 -3.64 -10.99
CA PHE A 108 2.67 -4.83 -10.57
C PHE A 108 3.35 -6.09 -11.10
N MET A 109 3.41 -7.13 -10.28
CA MET A 109 3.97 -8.41 -10.71
C MET A 109 2.92 -9.26 -11.42
N HIS A 110 3.36 -10.02 -12.41
CA HIS A 110 2.51 -11.06 -13.00
C HIS A 110 2.25 -12.18 -11.98
N SER A 111 1.08 -12.81 -12.06
CA SER A 111 0.82 -14.02 -11.28
C SER A 111 1.78 -15.15 -11.70
N ARG A 112 2.07 -16.08 -10.78
CA ARG A 112 3.03 -17.18 -11.05
C ARG A 112 2.69 -17.99 -12.31
N SER A 113 1.40 -18.20 -12.58
CA SER A 113 0.95 -18.91 -13.77
C SER A 113 1.30 -18.16 -15.07
N ILE A 114 1.26 -16.83 -15.07
CA ILE A 114 1.62 -16.00 -16.23
C ILE A 114 3.13 -15.87 -16.37
N GLN A 115 3.86 -15.78 -15.26
CA GLN A 115 5.33 -15.71 -15.28
C GLN A 115 5.96 -16.89 -16.02
N ALA A 116 5.36 -18.08 -15.92
CA ALA A 116 5.80 -19.28 -16.63
C ALA A 116 5.56 -19.24 -18.16
N LEU A 117 4.71 -18.33 -18.64
CA LEU A 117 4.27 -18.25 -20.03
C LEU A 117 4.88 -17.10 -20.82
N ILE A 118 5.44 -16.09 -20.15
CA ILE A 118 5.94 -14.87 -20.79
C ILE A 118 7.46 -14.73 -20.58
N PRO A 119 8.26 -14.73 -21.67
CA PRO A 119 9.67 -14.34 -21.60
C PRO A 119 9.80 -12.91 -21.04
N ASN A 120 10.65 -12.71 -20.03
CA ASN A 120 10.85 -11.44 -19.32
C ASN A 120 9.62 -10.92 -18.54
N ALA A 121 8.84 -11.81 -17.94
CA ALA A 121 7.75 -11.40 -17.05
C ALA A 121 8.25 -10.49 -15.91
N GLN A 122 7.47 -9.46 -15.56
CA GLN A 122 7.65 -8.69 -14.33
C GLN A 122 7.49 -9.60 -13.09
N LEU A 123 8.63 -10.00 -12.50
CA LEU A 123 8.68 -10.94 -11.38
C LEU A 123 8.46 -10.27 -10.02
N HIS A 124 8.82 -9.00 -9.91
CA HIS A 124 8.86 -8.26 -8.66
C HIS A 124 7.94 -7.04 -8.74
N PRO A 125 7.04 -6.84 -7.76
CA PRO A 125 6.24 -5.65 -7.68
C PRO A 125 7.08 -4.48 -7.13
N ILE A 126 6.55 -3.27 -7.25
CA ILE A 126 7.17 -2.03 -6.74
C ILE A 126 7.44 -2.05 -5.24
N GLY A 127 6.68 -2.84 -4.49
CA GLY A 127 6.77 -2.90 -3.05
C GLY A 127 5.89 -4.00 -2.45
N THR A 128 5.90 -4.05 -1.12
CA THR A 128 4.95 -4.83 -0.33
C THR A 128 3.91 -3.89 0.26
N ALA A 129 2.62 -4.21 0.05
CA ALA A 129 1.52 -3.48 0.66
C ALA A 129 1.12 -4.10 2.01
N TRP A 130 0.92 -3.23 2.99
CA TRP A 130 0.24 -3.51 4.24
C TRP A 130 -1.03 -2.66 4.29
N ILE A 131 -2.13 -3.26 4.71
CA ILE A 131 -3.37 -2.54 4.96
C ILE A 131 -3.49 -2.39 6.47
N LEU A 132 -3.75 -1.18 6.92
CA LEU A 132 -3.92 -0.82 8.32
C LEU A 132 -5.25 -0.08 8.48
N MET A 133 -5.97 -0.39 9.56
CA MET A 133 -7.15 0.35 10.00
C MET A 133 -6.97 0.68 11.48
N ASN A 134 -7.21 1.95 11.82
CA ASN A 134 -7.29 2.35 13.22
C ASN A 134 -8.55 1.77 13.85
N VAL A 135 -8.42 1.19 15.04
CA VAL A 135 -9.51 0.70 15.87
C VAL A 135 -9.44 1.38 17.25
N GLU A 136 -10.60 1.65 17.83
CA GLU A 136 -10.71 2.32 19.13
C GLU A 136 -10.84 1.28 20.24
N ASP A 137 -9.97 1.35 21.25
CA ASP A 137 -10.08 0.54 22.45
C ASP A 137 -10.04 1.41 23.71
N LEU A 138 -11.23 1.66 24.29
CA LEU A 138 -11.48 2.34 25.57
C LEU A 138 -10.80 3.72 25.75
N GLU A 139 -9.47 3.77 25.78
CA GLU A 139 -8.64 4.96 26.03
C GLU A 139 -7.43 5.08 25.09
N GLU A 140 -7.18 4.10 24.20
CA GLU A 140 -6.02 4.07 23.30
C GLU A 140 -6.40 3.76 21.84
N LEU A 141 -5.70 4.42 20.92
CA LEU A 141 -5.81 4.14 19.49
C LEU A 141 -4.93 2.94 19.13
N LYS A 142 -5.57 1.90 18.57
CA LYS A 142 -4.93 0.65 18.18
C LYS A 142 -5.06 0.40 16.69
N CYS A 143 -4.40 -0.65 16.19
CA CYS A 143 -4.44 -0.98 14.77
C CYS A 143 -4.79 -2.44 14.51
N ASP A 144 -5.72 -2.66 13.59
CA ASP A 144 -5.77 -3.90 12.82
C ASP A 144 -4.90 -3.72 11.58
N PHE A 145 -4.02 -4.68 11.29
CA PHE A 145 -3.13 -4.58 10.14
C PHE A 145 -2.74 -5.94 9.58
N GLY A 146 -2.52 -5.99 8.27
CA GLY A 146 -2.11 -7.20 7.59
C GLY A 146 -1.43 -6.92 6.27
N LYS A 147 -0.55 -7.84 5.86
CA LYS A 147 0.07 -7.80 4.54
C LYS A 147 -0.95 -8.24 3.48
N ASP A 148 -1.16 -7.42 2.45
CA ASP A 148 -1.96 -7.80 1.29
C ASP A 148 -1.03 -8.34 0.18
N ASN A 149 -0.98 -9.66 0.05
CA ASN A 149 -0.15 -10.34 -0.96
C ASN A 149 -0.67 -10.16 -2.40
N ASN A 150 -1.90 -9.68 -2.57
CA ASN A 150 -2.57 -9.53 -3.86
C ASN A 150 -2.63 -8.07 -4.33
N PHE A 151 -2.30 -7.11 -3.46
CA PHE A 151 -2.37 -5.68 -3.78
C PHE A 151 -1.59 -5.32 -5.04
N PHE A 152 -0.39 -5.88 -5.24
CA PHE A 152 0.42 -5.65 -6.45
C PHE A 152 0.41 -6.82 -7.44
N LEU A 153 -0.59 -7.70 -7.38
CA LEU A 153 -0.79 -8.73 -8.39
C LEU A 153 -1.55 -8.18 -9.58
N ARG A 154 -0.98 -8.40 -10.77
CA ARG A 154 -1.71 -8.27 -12.02
C ARG A 154 -2.63 -9.46 -12.19
N THR A 155 -3.92 -9.26 -11.87
CA THR A 155 -4.97 -10.21 -12.24
C THR A 155 -5.33 -9.96 -13.69
N VAL A 156 -5.18 -10.98 -14.53
CA VAL A 156 -5.77 -10.94 -15.87
C VAL A 156 -7.25 -11.13 -15.65
N GLU A 157 -8.04 -10.06 -15.78
CA GLU A 157 -9.45 -10.26 -16.04
C GLU A 157 -9.56 -11.12 -17.29
N LYS A 158 -10.29 -12.23 -17.18
CA LYS A 158 -10.65 -13.04 -18.33
C LYS A 158 -11.30 -12.11 -19.35
N ASN A 159 -10.59 -11.78 -20.43
CA ASN A 159 -11.23 -11.37 -21.67
C ASN A 159 -12.01 -12.59 -22.21
N SER A 160 -13.18 -12.84 -21.63
CA SER A 160 -14.24 -13.63 -22.25
C SER A 160 -15.00 -12.74 -23.22
N SER A 161 -14.48 -12.64 -24.44
CA SER A 161 -15.13 -12.08 -25.64
C SER A 161 -14.04 -11.89 -26.71
N TYR A 162 -13.92 -12.59 -27.84
CA TYR A 162 -14.84 -13.42 -28.62
C TYR A 162 -14.03 -14.48 -29.37
N ILE A 163 -14.58 -15.68 -29.48
CA ILE A 163 -14.35 -16.57 -30.62
C ILE A 163 -15.01 -15.89 -31.81
N ASN A 164 -14.26 -15.67 -32.89
CA ASN A 164 -14.77 -15.60 -34.26
C ASN A 164 -13.99 -16.64 -35.07
#